data_AF-A0A7S3GP90-F1
#
_entry.id   AF-A0A7S3GP90-F1
#
_cell.length_a   1.000
_cell.length_b   1.000
_cell.length_c   1.000
_cell.angle_alpha   90.00
_cell.angle_beta   90.00
_cell.angle_gamma   90.00
#
_symmetry.space_group_name_H-M   'P 1'
#
loop_
_entity.id
_entity.type
_entity.pdbx_description
1 polymer ?
#
loop_
_entity_poly.entity_id
_entity_poly.type
_entity_poly.pdbx_seq_one_letter_code
_entity_poly.pdbx_strand_id
1 'polypeptide(L)'
;RKHKRANFYELLGIATVASQPEIKKGYREKATEWHPDKKGHLDEAGKKAAEAMFKRIVEAYEVLTDPAKKEYYDKGYDLEGIEEQMELKKRQGHGHGHGHSHGHSAPSGHCGSG
;
A
#
# COMPACT_ATOMS: atom_id res chain seq x y z
N ARG A 1 21.42 1.05 22.55
CA ARG A 1 21.72 1.86 21.35
C ARG A 1 20.85 1.34 20.20
N LYS A 2 19.62 1.83 20.01
CA LYS A 2 18.66 1.35 18.98
C LYS A 2 18.56 2.38 17.85
N HIS A 3 19.64 2.54 17.08
CA HIS A 3 19.69 3.45 15.93
C HIS A 3 19.98 2.62 14.68
N LYS A 4 18.92 2.04 14.09
CA LYS A 4 18.85 1.65 12.67
C LYS A 4 17.42 1.34 12.20
N ARG A 5 16.42 1.66 13.02
CA ARG A 5 15.02 1.59 12.64
C ARG A 5 14.70 2.94 12.04
N ALA A 6 14.59 3.02 10.72
CA ALA A 6 14.08 4.22 10.08
C ALA A 6 12.74 4.55 10.75
N ASN A 7 12.68 5.68 11.46
CA ASN A 7 11.44 6.11 12.10
C ASN A 7 10.47 6.49 11.00
N PHE A 8 9.69 5.51 10.52
CA PHE A 8 8.60 5.73 9.57
C PHE A 8 7.61 6.78 10.07
N TYR A 9 7.46 6.83 11.39
CA TYR A 9 6.74 7.89 12.09
C TYR A 9 7.34 9.29 11.83
N GLU A 10 8.66 9.46 11.99
CA GLU A 10 9.33 10.73 11.66
C GLU A 10 9.31 11.04 10.16
N LEU A 11 9.40 10.01 9.31
CA LEU A 11 9.36 10.18 7.85
C LEU A 11 7.99 10.74 7.39
N LEU A 12 6.91 10.21 7.95
CA LEU A 12 5.54 10.67 7.70
C LEU A 12 5.21 11.95 8.50
N GLY A 13 6.02 12.32 9.48
CA GLY A 13 5.79 13.46 10.37
C GLY A 13 4.67 13.24 11.37
N ILE A 14 4.45 11.99 11.79
CA ILE A 14 3.37 11.58 12.69
C ILE A 14 3.91 11.04 14.02
N ALA A 15 3.07 11.02 15.05
CA ALA A 15 3.42 10.44 16.33
C ALA A 15 3.58 8.91 16.25
N THR A 16 4.42 8.32 17.11
CA THR A 16 4.58 6.85 17.22
C THR A 16 3.31 6.13 17.66
N VAL A 17 2.38 6.88 18.25
CA VAL A 17 1.05 6.43 18.69
C VAL A 17 -0.06 6.79 17.69
N ALA A 18 0.30 7.32 16.51
CA ALA A 18 -0.66 7.77 15.51
C ALA A 18 -1.59 6.64 15.04
N SER A 19 -2.87 6.96 14.91
CA SER A 19 -3.87 6.01 14.43
C SER A 19 -3.81 5.87 12.90
N GLN A 20 -4.38 4.79 12.33
CA GLN A 20 -4.48 4.62 10.88
C GLN A 20 -4.96 5.87 10.09
N PRO A 21 -6.00 6.62 10.54
CA PRO A 21 -6.39 7.86 9.86
C PRO A 21 -5.29 8.93 9.85
N GLU A 22 -4.48 9.06 10.90
CA GLU A 22 -3.36 10.00 10.95
C GLU A 22 -2.22 9.56 10.03
N ILE A 23 -1.90 8.26 10.02
CA ILE A 23 -0.91 7.68 9.10
C ILE A 23 -1.29 7.99 7.64
N LYS A 24 -2.57 7.80 7.29
CA LYS A 24 -3.11 8.08 5.95
C LYS A 24 -3.10 9.57 5.60
N LYS A 25 -3.29 10.43 6.59
CA LYS A 25 -3.19 11.88 6.43
C LYS A 25 -1.74 12.32 6.16
N GLY A 26 -0.80 11.89 7.01
CA GLY A 26 0.64 12.19 6.84
C GLY A 26 1.19 11.67 5.51
N TYR A 27 0.78 10.47 5.09
CA TYR A 27 1.13 9.93 3.77
C TYR A 27 0.67 10.85 2.63
N ARG A 28 -0.58 11.32 2.65
CA ARG A 28 -1.10 12.24 1.61
C ARG A 28 -0.32 13.55 1.55
N GLU A 29 0.02 14.12 2.70
CA GLU A 29 0.80 15.36 2.79
C GLU A 29 2.21 15.16 2.23
N LYS A 30 2.90 14.09 2.64
CA LYS A 30 4.25 13.76 2.16
C LYS A 30 4.31 13.34 0.71
N ALA A 31 3.33 12.57 0.22
CA ALA A 31 3.22 12.19 -1.17
C ALA A 31 3.09 13.42 -2.09
N THR A 32 2.35 14.44 -1.65
CA THR A 32 2.18 15.70 -2.40
C THR A 32 3.44 16.57 -2.36
N GLU A 33 4.18 16.55 -1.25
CA GLU A 33 5.44 17.28 -1.06
C GLU A 33 6.60 16.71 -1.90
N TRP A 34 6.66 15.38 -1.99
CA TRP A 34 7.70 14.63 -2.71
C TRP A 34 7.27 14.15 -4.09
N HIS A 35 6.13 14.64 -4.61
CA HIS A 35 5.62 14.23 -5.91
C HIS A 35 6.57 14.67 -7.05
N PRO A 36 6.93 13.76 -7.99
CA PRO A 36 7.83 14.07 -9.09
C PRO A 36 7.26 15.12 -10.06
N ASP A 37 5.94 15.34 -10.06
CA ASP A 37 5.30 16.44 -10.82
C ASP A 37 5.77 17.81 -10.33
N LYS A 38 5.71 18.04 -9.01
CA LYS A 38 6.19 19.28 -8.37
C LYS A 38 7.71 19.36 -8.31
N LYS A 39 8.42 18.24 -8.45
CA LYS A 39 9.90 18.19 -8.46
C LYS A 39 10.45 17.98 -9.87
N GLY A 40 9.60 18.07 -10.89
CA GLY A 40 9.95 17.79 -12.29
C GLY A 40 10.89 18.83 -12.89
N HIS A 41 11.03 19.99 -12.26
CA HIS A 41 12.00 21.03 -12.59
C HIS A 41 13.38 20.83 -11.94
N LEU A 42 13.55 19.81 -11.08
CA LEU A 42 14.85 19.50 -10.49
C LEU A 42 15.69 18.65 -11.44
N ASP A 43 17.01 18.81 -11.35
CA ASP A 43 18.01 17.93 -11.96
C ASP A 43 17.76 16.44 -11.65
N GLU A 44 18.36 15.55 -12.46
CA GLU A 44 18.29 14.10 -12.27
C GLU A 44 18.58 13.66 -10.82
N ALA A 45 19.51 14.35 -10.15
CA ALA A 45 19.82 14.10 -8.73
C ALA A 45 18.64 14.41 -7.79
N GLY A 46 17.93 15.52 -8.02
CA GLY A 46 16.75 15.90 -7.26
C GLY A 46 15.56 14.97 -7.53
N LYS A 47 15.42 14.53 -8.78
CA LYS A 47 14.43 13.52 -9.18
C LYS A 47 14.66 12.19 -8.47
N LYS A 48 15.91 11.72 -8.44
CA LYS A 48 16.33 10.49 -7.76
C LYS A 48 16.15 10.57 -6.24
N ALA A 49 16.44 11.73 -5.64
CA ALA A 49 16.20 11.97 -4.23
C ALA A 49 14.69 11.98 -3.90
N ALA A 50 13.86 12.60 -4.74
CA ALA A 50 12.42 12.60 -4.57
C ALA A 50 11.81 11.20 -4.71
N GLU A 51 12.26 10.43 -5.70
CA GLU A 51 11.84 9.04 -5.89
C GLU A 51 12.24 8.15 -4.71
N ALA A 52 13.47 8.30 -4.19
CA ALA A 52 13.92 7.58 -3.01
C ALA A 52 13.13 7.94 -1.74
N MET A 53 12.79 9.22 -1.55
CA MET A 53 11.95 9.65 -0.42
C MET A 53 10.52 9.14 -0.57
N PHE A 54 9.94 9.25 -1.77
CA PHE A 54 8.59 8.79 -2.06
C PHE A 54 8.46 7.28 -1.81
N LYS A 55 9.42 6.48 -2.28
CA LYS A 55 9.45 5.04 -2.04
C LYS A 55 9.42 4.72 -0.54
N ARG A 56 10.26 5.40 0.25
CA ARG A 56 10.28 5.26 1.71
C ARG A 56 8.96 5.66 2.37
N ILE A 57 8.30 6.71 1.87
CA ILE A 57 6.99 7.19 2.38
C ILE A 57 5.90 6.14 2.13
N VAL A 58 5.91 5.51 0.95
CA VAL A 58 5.00 4.42 0.60
C VAL A 58 5.24 3.21 1.51
N GLU A 59 6.50 2.77 1.63
CA GLU A 59 6.90 1.65 2.51
C GLU A 59 6.47 1.89 3.97
N ALA A 60 6.72 3.10 4.48
CA ALA A 60 6.30 3.52 5.82
C ALA A 60 4.79 3.39 6.02
N TYR A 61 4.02 3.90 5.06
CA TYR A 61 2.56 3.85 5.10
C TYR A 61 2.06 2.41 5.08
N GLU A 62 2.62 1.56 4.21
CA GLU A 62 2.23 0.16 4.10
C GLU A 62 2.51 -0.64 5.37
N VAL A 63 3.68 -0.47 5.98
CA VAL A 63 4.02 -1.18 7.22
C VAL A 63 3.18 -0.70 8.40
N LEU A 64 2.88 0.59 8.49
CA LEU A 64 2.12 1.16 9.60
C LEU A 64 0.61 0.98 9.46
N THR A 65 0.08 0.88 8.23
CA THR A 65 -1.35 0.68 8.01
C THR A 65 -1.81 -0.75 8.28
N ASP A 66 -0.90 -1.73 8.18
CA ASP A 66 -1.25 -3.14 8.36
C ASP A 66 -0.72 -3.68 9.71
N PRO A 67 -1.61 -4.17 10.59
CA PRO A 67 -1.19 -4.68 11.89
C PRO A 67 -0.29 -5.92 11.78
N ALA A 68 -0.41 -6.73 10.72
CA ALA A 68 0.48 -7.87 10.51
C ALA A 68 1.88 -7.40 10.11
N LYS A 69 2.00 -6.44 9.17
CA LYS A 69 3.31 -5.83 8.82
C LYS A 69 3.99 -5.21 10.05
N LYS A 70 3.22 -4.50 10.88
CA LYS A 70 3.71 -3.92 12.15
C LYS A 70 4.24 -4.99 13.11
N GLU A 71 3.57 -6.13 13.22
CA GLU A 71 4.01 -7.24 14.07
C GLU A 71 5.34 -7.84 13.60
N TYR A 72 5.51 -8.07 12.29
CA TYR A 72 6.78 -8.56 11.75
C TYR A 72 7.92 -7.56 11.94
N TYR A 73 7.63 -6.26 11.78
CA TYR A 73 8.58 -5.20 12.07
C TYR A 73 9.01 -5.20 13.55
N ASP A 74 8.06 -5.40 14.47
CA ASP A 74 8.35 -5.49 15.90
C ASP A 74 9.20 -6.73 16.22
N LYS A 75 8.89 -7.87 15.57
CA LYS A 75 9.65 -9.13 15.62
C LYS A 75 11.06 -9.05 15.03
N GLY A 76 11.42 -7.97 14.34
CA GLY A 76 12.77 -7.73 13.82
C GLY A 76 13.00 -8.16 12.37
N TYR A 77 11.92 -8.38 11.61
CA TYR A 77 12.02 -8.59 10.17
C TYR A 77 12.37 -7.29 9.45
N ASP A 78 13.17 -7.40 8.38
CA ASP A 78 13.47 -6.28 7.50
C ASP A 78 12.29 -5.98 6.56
N LEU A 79 12.24 -4.77 6.03
CA LEU A 79 11.15 -4.27 5.17
C LEU A 79 10.91 -5.18 3.98
N GLU A 80 12.00 -5.60 3.34
CA GLU A 80 11.96 -6.41 2.12
C GLU A 80 11.30 -7.77 2.38
N GLY A 81 11.58 -8.38 3.54
CA GLY A 81 10.96 -9.63 3.95
C GLY A 81 9.49 -9.49 4.35
N ILE A 82 9.10 -8.35 4.92
CA ILE A 82 7.71 -8.07 5.29
C ILE A 82 6.85 -7.82 4.06
N GLU A 83 7.39 -7.07 3.09
CA GLU A 83 6.75 -6.77 1.82
C GLU A 83 6.52 -8.04 0.98
N GLU A 84 7.55 -8.88 0.83
CA GLU A 84 7.48 -10.13 0.07
C GLU A 84 6.38 -11.07 0.60
N GLN A 85 6.32 -11.24 1.92
CA GLN A 85 5.30 -12.08 2.57
C GLN A 85 3.87 -11.53 2.32
N MET A 86 3.73 -10.21 2.28
CA MET A 86 2.43 -9.56 2.06
C MET A 86 2.03 -9.54 0.58
N GLU A 87 2.97 -9.37 -0.34
CA GLU A 87 2.76 -9.49 -1.78
C GLU A 87 2.32 -10.91 -2.14
N LEU A 88 2.96 -11.93 -1.55
CA LEU A 88 2.57 -13.34 -1.66
C LEU A 88 1.15 -13.58 -1.12
N LYS A 89 0.81 -12.99 0.03
CA LYS A 89 -0.52 -13.11 0.64
C LYS A 89 -1.61 -12.38 -0.17
N LYS A 90 -1.28 -11.22 -0.77
CA LYS A 90 -2.17 -10.44 -1.65
C LYS A 90 -2.43 -11.17 -2.97
N ARG A 91 -1.40 -11.84 -3.51
CA ARG A 91 -1.48 -12.68 -4.70
C ARG A 91 -2.24 -13.99 -4.46
N GLN A 92 -2.23 -14.49 -3.23
CA GLN A 92 -3.03 -15.66 -2.80
C GLN A 92 -4.45 -15.28 -2.30
N GLY A 93 -4.71 -14.00 -2.03
CA GLY A 93 -5.97 -13.50 -1.47
C GLY A 93 -7.01 -12.97 -2.47
N HIS A 94 -6.71 -12.94 -3.78
CA HIS A 94 -7.65 -12.52 -4.83
C HIS A 94 -8.27 -13.72 -5.57
N GLY A 95 -8.82 -14.64 -4.80
CA GLY A 95 -9.63 -15.74 -5.27
C GLY A 95 -10.97 -15.82 -4.55
N HIS A 96 -11.80 -14.75 -4.61
CA HIS A 96 -13.27 -14.79 -4.66
C HIS A 96 -13.90 -13.40 -4.50
N GLY A 97 -14.75 -12.98 -5.46
CA GLY A 97 -15.77 -11.97 -5.19
C GLY A 97 -16.12 -10.97 -6.29
N HIS A 98 -16.48 -11.41 -7.50
CA HIS A 98 -17.42 -10.63 -8.32
C HIS A 98 -18.52 -11.56 -8.81
N GLY A 99 -19.58 -11.67 -8.02
CA GLY A 99 -20.88 -12.03 -8.54
C GLY A 99 -21.35 -10.88 -9.44
N HIS A 100 -21.37 -11.12 -10.75
CA HIS A 100 -22.22 -10.36 -11.66
C HIS A 100 -23.51 -11.14 -11.84
N SER A 101 -24.51 -10.80 -11.03
CA SER A 101 -25.91 -10.94 -11.41
C SER A 101 -26.15 -10.00 -12.60
N HIS A 102 -26.24 -10.53 -13.81
CA HIS A 102 -26.90 -9.88 -14.95
C HIS A 102 -27.89 -10.88 -15.52
N GLY A 103 -29.17 -10.63 -15.26
CA GLY A 103 -30.25 -11.33 -15.92
C GLY A 103 -30.20 -11.06 -17.41
N HIS A 104 -30.30 -12.11 -18.21
CA HIS A 104 -30.66 -12.02 -19.61
C HIS A 104 -31.86 -12.92 -19.86
N SER A 105 -32.86 -12.27 -20.44
CA SER A 105 -34.22 -12.69 -20.72
C SER A 105 -34.39 -14.09 -21.29
N ALA A 106 -35.54 -14.68 -20.97
CA ALA A 106 -36.12 -15.80 -21.70
C ALA A 106 -36.10 -15.54 -23.22
N PRO A 107 -35.92 -16.62 -24.01
CA PRO A 107 -36.87 -16.83 -25.09
C PRO A 107 -37.46 -18.24 -25.04
N SER A 108 -38.78 -18.24 -24.95
CA SER A 108 -39.77 -19.14 -25.54
C SER A 108 -39.26 -20.20 -26.53
N GLY A 109 -39.71 -21.44 -26.30
CA GLY A 109 -40.08 -22.40 -27.35
C GLY A 109 -39.10 -23.55 -27.62
N HIS A 110 -39.54 -24.79 -27.41
CA HIS A 110 -39.90 -25.71 -28.50
C HIS A 110 -40.32 -27.08 -27.93
N CYS A 111 -41.41 -27.60 -28.48
CA CYS A 111 -42.03 -28.89 -28.24
C CYS A 111 -41.27 -30.06 -28.87
N GLY A 112 -41.48 -31.30 -28.40
CA GLY A 112 -41.10 -32.54 -29.09
C GLY A 112 -41.19 -33.73 -28.15
N SER A 113 -42.39 -34.28 -27.90
CA SER A 113 -43.01 -35.37 -28.67
C SER A 113 -42.40 -36.73 -28.35
N GLY A 114 -43.10 -37.48 -27.49
CA GLY A 114 -43.11 -38.95 -27.49
C GLY A 114 -44.25 -39.48 -28.35
#